data_AF-A0A833H3Z9-F1
#
_entry.id   AF-A0A833H3Z9-F1
#
_cell.length_a   1.000
_cell.length_b   1.000
_cell.length_c   1.000
_cell.angle_alpha   90.00
_cell.angle_beta   90.00
_cell.angle_gamma   90.00
#
_symmetry.space_group_name_H-M   'P 1'
#
loop_
_entity.id
_entity.type
_entity.pdbx_description
1 polymer ?
#
loop_
_entity_poly.entity_id
_entity_poly.type
_entity_poly.pdbx_seq_one_letter_code
_entity_poly.pdbx_strand_id
1 'polypeptide(L)'
;MKLSVTVRSAVCFAALFVLFSCQGSPATTPKKEGEPVLKFNVSNSIQSYLPDLNPQKMNASPVEAFEYMRSRSDAFCEQVWKGRRPTPELVPGFVTPAAFEKEGPFANLESPVPKLMAGCWNFFKMNDTRPDLDFAPVMALFPKEKKECFSVGLIQPYLMHSLLDCKTLTMLDIDWRIIDAHRQILALYGAGAMKDEASLTASVTTLNLGWSARFDGRPMEKRLTASLDALCFAGEKSRCVQTLLTFQKKYSALESVRLQISSLHEADYSIAADSMGVVFLSNAIEDLYTPPEQFTLMMENIQKTMKTGQRMLFVHHAAGRAQFGLYVVEKADQLKVTTLCRDNYLSSPVGTVYPYRTHFDRISETKAPPLCAGWRPVTPAPQP
;
A
#
# COMPACT_ATOMS: atom_id res chain seq x y z
N MET A 1 38.25 -45.62 58.27
CA MET A 1 37.58 -45.04 59.45
C MET A 1 36.12 -44.79 59.11
N LYS A 2 35.21 -45.54 59.73
CA LYS A 2 33.76 -45.29 59.78
C LYS A 2 33.44 -44.69 61.15
N LEU A 3 32.59 -43.67 61.20
CA LEU A 3 31.70 -43.28 62.31
C LEU A 3 30.70 -42.29 61.67
N SER A 4 29.47 -42.71 61.35
CA SER A 4 28.30 -42.82 62.24
C SER A 4 27.85 -41.46 62.77
N VAL A 5 26.64 -41.02 62.40
CA VAL A 5 25.53 -40.79 63.36
C VAL A 5 24.23 -40.59 62.57
N THR A 6 23.20 -41.24 63.10
CA THR A 6 21.80 -41.36 62.68
C THR A 6 20.97 -40.13 63.12
N VAL A 7 19.78 -39.98 62.52
CA VAL A 7 18.49 -39.57 63.13
C VAL A 7 17.75 -38.39 62.46
N ARG A 8 16.69 -38.79 61.73
CA ARG A 8 15.28 -38.31 61.66
C ARG A 8 14.91 -36.86 61.35
N SER A 9 14.04 -36.78 60.33
CA SER A 9 12.78 -36.00 60.25
C SER A 9 12.84 -34.48 60.19
N ALA A 10 12.46 -33.91 59.05
CA ALA A 10 11.14 -33.27 58.88
C ALA A 10 11.02 -32.60 57.50
N VAL A 11 9.92 -32.92 56.81
CA VAL A 11 9.09 -32.04 55.97
C VAL A 11 9.73 -30.75 55.47
N CYS A 12 9.92 -30.63 54.15
CA CYS A 12 9.70 -29.36 53.45
C CYS A 12 9.34 -29.59 51.98
N PHE A 13 8.10 -29.21 51.69
CA PHE A 13 7.46 -28.93 50.41
C PHE A 13 8.33 -28.97 49.15
N ALA A 14 7.94 -29.85 48.22
CA ALA A 14 8.19 -29.69 46.81
C ALA A 14 7.47 -28.44 46.30
N ALA A 15 8.24 -27.38 45.99
CA ALA A 15 7.78 -26.28 45.16
C ALA A 15 8.42 -26.42 43.78
N LEU A 16 7.57 -26.86 42.85
CA LEU A 16 7.79 -26.95 41.42
C LEU A 16 8.03 -25.53 40.86
N PHE A 17 9.29 -25.08 40.73
CA PHE A 17 9.60 -23.89 39.94
C PHE A 17 9.59 -24.26 38.46
N VAL A 18 8.39 -24.25 37.89
CA VAL A 18 8.20 -24.07 36.45
C VAL A 18 8.74 -22.69 36.11
N LEU A 19 9.89 -22.64 35.45
CA LEU A 19 10.40 -21.44 34.77
C LEU A 19 9.42 -21.10 33.64
N PHE A 20 8.37 -20.34 33.97
CA PHE A 20 7.63 -19.57 32.99
C PHE A 20 8.56 -18.48 32.47
N SER A 21 9.21 -18.78 31.34
CA SER A 21 9.70 -17.76 30.43
C SER A 21 8.47 -16.98 29.93
N CYS A 22 8.11 -15.92 30.64
CA CYS A 22 7.21 -14.90 30.12
C CYS A 22 7.88 -14.34 28.86
N GLN A 23 7.42 -14.79 27.70
CA GLN A 23 7.54 -14.04 26.46
C GLN A 23 6.90 -12.67 26.73
N GLY A 24 7.74 -11.69 27.04
CA GLY A 24 7.30 -10.31 27.10
C GLY A 24 6.66 -9.96 25.77
N SER A 25 5.40 -9.54 25.81
CA SER A 25 4.77 -8.88 24.68
C SER A 25 5.72 -7.79 24.16
N PRO A 26 5.85 -7.60 22.84
CA PRO A 26 6.68 -6.54 22.31
C PRO A 26 6.20 -5.23 22.94
N ALA A 27 7.13 -4.50 23.56
CA ALA A 27 6.87 -3.21 24.16
C ALA A 27 6.33 -2.29 23.07
N THR A 28 5.01 -2.12 23.03
CA THR A 28 4.37 -1.10 22.22
C THR A 28 4.81 0.23 22.79
N THR A 29 5.58 0.98 22.00
CA THR A 29 5.96 2.36 22.31
C THR A 29 4.71 3.11 22.80
N PRO A 30 4.76 3.81 23.95
CA PRO A 30 3.60 4.53 24.46
C PRO A 30 3.08 5.48 23.39
N LYS A 31 1.79 5.33 23.05
CA LYS A 31 1.09 6.21 22.11
C LYS A 31 1.26 7.67 22.57
N LYS A 32 1.86 8.53 21.73
CA LYS A 32 1.68 9.97 21.92
C LYS A 32 0.21 10.28 21.65
N GLU A 33 -0.43 10.96 22.59
CA GLU A 33 -1.83 11.35 22.47
C GLU A 33 -2.05 12.09 21.15
N GLY A 34 -2.97 11.60 20.31
CA GLY A 34 -3.26 12.17 18.99
C GLY A 34 -2.56 11.52 17.77
N GLU A 35 -1.67 10.52 17.94
CA GLU A 35 -1.09 9.79 16.79
C GLU A 35 -1.92 8.54 16.42
N PRO A 36 -2.10 8.25 15.10
CA PRO A 36 -2.77 7.03 14.67
C PRO A 36 -1.93 5.78 14.96
N VAL A 37 -2.60 4.67 15.25
CA VAL A 37 -1.91 3.38 15.43
C VAL A 37 -1.38 2.88 14.09
N LEU A 38 -0.07 2.63 13.98
CA LEU A 38 0.53 2.01 12.80
C LEU A 38 0.53 0.49 12.93
N LYS A 39 0.07 -0.22 11.90
CA LYS A 39 0.11 -1.70 11.85
C LYS A 39 0.70 -2.16 10.52
N PHE A 40 1.67 -3.06 10.58
CA PHE A 40 2.22 -3.71 9.39
C PHE A 40 1.51 -5.03 9.12
N ASN A 41 1.12 -5.24 7.86
CA ASN A 41 0.59 -6.50 7.36
C ASN A 41 1.38 -6.91 6.11
N VAL A 42 1.68 -8.20 5.96
CA VAL A 42 2.36 -8.75 4.79
C VAL A 42 1.62 -10.01 4.39
N SER A 43 1.25 -10.16 3.12
CA SER A 43 0.57 -11.39 2.68
C SER A 43 1.50 -12.60 2.75
N ASN A 44 0.91 -13.77 3.03
CA ASN A 44 1.65 -15.02 3.18
C ASN A 44 2.49 -15.38 1.95
N SER A 45 2.01 -15.06 0.75
CA SER A 45 2.73 -15.23 -0.51
C SER A 45 4.00 -14.37 -0.59
N ILE A 46 3.91 -13.08 -0.23
CA ILE A 46 5.06 -12.20 -0.22
C ILE A 46 6.07 -12.70 0.80
N GLN A 47 5.59 -13.13 1.97
CA GLN A 47 6.45 -13.68 3.02
C GLN A 47 7.12 -15.01 2.58
N SER A 48 6.46 -15.86 1.81
CA SER A 48 7.06 -17.12 1.35
C SER A 48 8.23 -16.91 0.38
N TYR A 49 8.25 -15.76 -0.32
CA TYR A 49 9.34 -15.38 -1.22
C TYR A 49 10.36 -14.43 -0.58
N LEU A 50 9.91 -13.54 0.31
CA LEU A 50 10.70 -12.51 1.01
C LEU A 50 10.56 -12.70 2.53
N PRO A 51 11.26 -13.68 3.13
CA PRO A 51 11.01 -14.13 4.51
C PRO A 51 11.29 -13.06 5.57
N ASP A 52 12.14 -12.09 5.26
CA ASP A 52 12.47 -10.98 6.14
C ASP A 52 11.35 -9.93 6.26
N LEU A 53 10.37 -9.94 5.36
CA LEU A 53 9.11 -9.19 5.49
C LEU A 53 8.13 -9.94 6.40
N ASN A 54 8.58 -10.29 7.60
CA ASN A 54 7.76 -10.96 8.59
C ASN A 54 6.91 -9.95 9.39
N PRO A 55 5.57 -10.06 9.42
CA PRO A 55 4.71 -9.11 10.13
C PRO A 55 5.08 -8.89 11.60
N GLN A 56 5.51 -9.92 12.33
CA GLN A 56 5.92 -9.78 13.74
C GLN A 56 7.17 -8.91 13.85
N LYS A 57 8.18 -9.16 13.01
CA LYS A 57 9.41 -8.34 12.94
C LYS A 57 9.11 -6.91 12.50
N MET A 58 8.27 -6.75 11.47
CA MET A 58 7.86 -5.43 10.96
C MET A 58 7.10 -4.61 12.00
N ASN A 59 6.25 -5.23 12.84
CA ASN A 59 5.55 -4.50 13.89
C ASN A 59 6.43 -4.24 15.13
N ALA A 60 7.43 -5.09 15.42
CA ALA A 60 8.33 -4.92 16.56
C ALA A 60 9.48 -3.93 16.30
N SER A 61 10.14 -4.03 15.14
CA SER A 61 11.26 -3.18 14.74
C SER A 61 11.24 -2.86 13.23
N PRO A 62 10.27 -2.04 12.77
CA PRO A 62 10.09 -1.75 11.34
C PRO A 62 11.30 -1.11 10.67
N VAL A 63 12.03 -0.23 11.38
CA VAL A 63 13.22 0.45 10.84
C VAL A 63 14.31 -0.57 10.51
N GLU A 64 14.65 -1.43 11.46
CA GLU A 64 15.67 -2.47 11.30
C GLU A 64 15.28 -3.46 10.19
N ALA A 65 14.01 -3.85 10.14
CA ALA A 65 13.51 -4.77 9.12
C ALA A 65 13.66 -4.17 7.70
N PHE A 66 13.28 -2.91 7.49
CA PHE A 66 13.44 -2.25 6.19
C PHE A 66 14.90 -1.92 5.85
N GLU A 67 15.73 -1.58 6.82
CA GLU A 67 17.17 -1.42 6.60
C GLU A 67 17.84 -2.72 6.16
N TYR A 68 17.46 -3.83 6.81
CA TYR A 68 17.89 -5.16 6.40
C TYR A 68 17.46 -5.46 4.95
N MET A 69 16.18 -5.29 4.62
CA MET A 69 15.66 -5.46 3.26
C MET A 69 16.42 -4.60 2.23
N ARG A 70 16.74 -3.35 2.57
CA ARG A 70 17.50 -2.44 1.71
C ARG A 70 18.91 -2.93 1.44
N SER A 71 19.62 -3.35 2.49
CA SER A 71 21.00 -3.84 2.39
C SER A 71 21.15 -5.04 1.44
N ARG A 72 20.10 -5.85 1.33
CA ARG A 72 20.08 -7.06 0.48
C ARG A 72 19.54 -6.80 -0.92
N SER A 73 18.44 -6.07 -1.02
CA SER A 73 17.77 -5.80 -2.30
C SER A 73 18.62 -4.99 -3.27
N ASP A 74 19.50 -4.11 -2.80
CA ASP A 74 20.28 -3.25 -3.69
C ASP A 74 21.18 -4.04 -4.66
N ALA A 75 21.83 -5.10 -4.20
CA ALA A 75 22.63 -5.97 -5.05
C ALA A 75 21.77 -6.75 -6.07
N PHE A 76 20.57 -7.18 -5.66
CA PHE A 76 19.60 -7.81 -6.54
C PHE A 76 19.13 -6.84 -7.63
N CYS A 77 18.72 -5.63 -7.23
CA CYS A 77 18.30 -4.59 -8.16
C CYS A 77 19.42 -4.23 -9.12
N GLU A 78 20.68 -4.08 -8.67
CA GLU A 78 21.79 -3.84 -9.58
C GLU A 78 21.92 -4.87 -10.71
N GLN A 79 21.64 -6.15 -10.46
CA GLN A 79 21.66 -7.18 -11.53
C GLN A 79 20.50 -7.00 -12.50
N VAL A 80 19.28 -6.87 -11.97
CA VAL A 80 18.07 -6.62 -12.78
C VAL A 80 18.29 -5.40 -13.67
N TRP A 81 18.91 -4.35 -13.13
CA TRP A 81 19.15 -3.08 -13.81
C TRP A 81 20.26 -3.17 -14.87
N LYS A 82 21.21 -4.09 -14.70
CA LYS A 82 22.23 -4.43 -15.71
C LYS A 82 21.71 -5.41 -16.78
N GLY A 83 20.42 -5.75 -16.78
CA GLY A 83 19.83 -6.76 -17.66
C GLY A 83 20.34 -8.17 -17.39
N ARG A 84 20.86 -8.41 -16.18
CA ARG A 84 21.40 -9.71 -15.75
C ARG A 84 20.35 -10.42 -14.92
N ARG A 85 20.28 -11.74 -15.05
CA ARG A 85 19.42 -12.58 -14.22
C ARG A 85 20.05 -12.68 -12.81
N PRO A 86 19.44 -12.13 -11.75
CA PRO A 86 19.88 -12.37 -10.39
C PRO A 86 19.72 -13.87 -10.05
N THR A 87 20.56 -14.35 -9.14
CA THR A 87 20.51 -15.73 -8.64
C THR A 87 20.39 -15.74 -7.11
N PRO A 88 19.84 -16.80 -6.50
CA PRO A 88 19.76 -16.92 -5.05
C PRO A 88 21.11 -16.78 -4.34
N GLU A 89 22.20 -17.21 -4.97
CA GLU A 89 23.57 -17.16 -4.42
C GLU A 89 24.11 -15.72 -4.37
N LEU A 90 23.61 -14.83 -5.22
CA LEU A 90 24.05 -13.44 -5.28
C LEU A 90 23.51 -12.62 -4.09
N VAL A 91 22.32 -12.97 -3.60
CA VAL A 91 21.69 -12.34 -2.44
C VAL A 91 21.06 -13.39 -1.51
N PRO A 92 21.89 -14.21 -0.83
CA PRO A 92 21.39 -15.28 0.02
C PRO A 92 20.47 -14.72 1.11
N GLY A 93 19.30 -15.35 1.25
CA GLY A 93 18.30 -14.99 2.27
C GLY A 93 17.41 -13.79 1.91
N PHE A 94 17.69 -13.05 0.82
CA PHE A 94 16.79 -11.98 0.37
C PHE A 94 15.52 -12.54 -0.28
N VAL A 95 15.71 -13.49 -1.21
CA VAL A 95 14.64 -14.19 -1.92
C VAL A 95 14.84 -15.69 -1.73
N THR A 96 13.76 -16.42 -1.49
CA THR A 96 13.83 -17.89 -1.40
C THR A 96 14.07 -18.54 -2.77
N PRO A 97 14.74 -19.71 -2.85
CA PRO A 97 14.92 -20.42 -4.12
C PRO A 97 13.61 -20.72 -4.85
N ALA A 98 12.54 -21.03 -4.11
CA ALA A 98 11.20 -21.28 -4.64
C ALA A 98 10.66 -20.12 -5.49
N ALA A 99 11.11 -18.90 -5.21
CA ALA A 99 10.66 -17.73 -5.96
C ALA A 99 11.16 -17.70 -7.42
N PHE A 100 12.20 -18.48 -7.74
CA PHE A 100 12.80 -18.61 -9.08
C PHE A 100 12.38 -19.89 -9.82
N GLU A 101 11.63 -20.78 -9.17
CA GLU A 101 11.05 -21.96 -9.81
C GLU A 101 10.04 -21.53 -10.90
N LYS A 102 9.63 -22.46 -11.77
CA LYS A 102 8.81 -22.17 -12.95
C LYS A 102 7.55 -21.34 -12.66
N GLU A 103 6.88 -21.63 -11.54
CA GLU A 103 5.65 -20.96 -11.10
C GLU A 103 5.92 -19.82 -10.08
N GLY A 104 7.20 -19.58 -9.75
CA GLY A 104 7.61 -18.54 -8.83
C GLY A 104 7.53 -17.15 -9.46
N PRO A 105 7.35 -16.09 -8.66
CA PRO A 105 7.20 -14.72 -9.17
C PRO A 105 8.43 -14.25 -9.95
N PHE A 106 9.65 -14.68 -9.60
CA PHE A 106 10.88 -14.28 -10.30
C PHE A 106 11.25 -15.19 -11.47
N ALA A 107 10.37 -16.11 -11.88
CA ALA A 107 10.56 -16.92 -13.09
C ALA A 107 10.65 -16.05 -14.36
N ASN A 108 9.83 -14.99 -14.42
CA ASN A 108 9.76 -14.07 -15.55
C ASN A 108 10.05 -12.63 -15.13
N LEU A 109 11.32 -12.24 -15.23
CA LEU A 109 11.78 -10.87 -14.96
C LEU A 109 11.47 -9.87 -16.09
N GLU A 110 10.81 -10.28 -17.17
CA GLU A 110 10.30 -9.32 -18.16
C GLU A 110 9.07 -8.58 -17.63
N SER A 111 8.27 -9.25 -16.79
CA SER A 111 7.12 -8.66 -16.11
C SER A 111 7.55 -7.54 -15.12
N PRO A 112 6.72 -6.49 -14.93
CA PRO A 112 6.96 -5.47 -13.90
C PRO A 112 6.81 -6.00 -12.47
N VAL A 113 5.87 -6.93 -12.24
CA VAL A 113 5.46 -7.36 -10.88
C VAL A 113 6.64 -7.87 -10.04
N PRO A 114 7.56 -8.73 -10.56
CA PRO A 114 8.66 -9.23 -9.74
C PRO A 114 9.67 -8.13 -9.41
N LYS A 115 9.85 -7.14 -10.29
CA LYS A 115 10.73 -6.00 -10.05
C LYS A 115 10.15 -5.06 -9.00
N LEU A 116 8.84 -4.84 -9.02
CA LEU A 116 8.10 -4.12 -7.96
C LEU A 116 8.25 -4.85 -6.61
N MET A 117 7.98 -6.15 -6.59
CA MET A 117 8.08 -6.96 -5.38
C MET A 117 9.49 -6.96 -4.77
N ALA A 118 10.55 -6.97 -5.57
CA ALA A 118 11.92 -6.85 -5.07
C ALA A 118 12.30 -5.41 -4.63
N GLY A 119 11.45 -4.41 -4.84
CA GLY A 119 11.76 -3.01 -4.59
C GLY A 119 12.76 -2.44 -5.60
N CYS A 120 12.79 -3.00 -6.80
CA CYS A 120 13.68 -2.61 -7.87
C CYS A 120 13.01 -1.76 -8.93
N TRP A 121 11.71 -1.48 -8.87
CA TRP A 121 11.05 -0.66 -9.88
C TRP A 121 9.90 0.15 -9.26
N ASN A 122 10.23 1.27 -8.62
CA ASN A 122 9.29 2.01 -7.77
C ASN A 122 8.67 3.23 -8.46
N PHE A 123 7.42 3.51 -8.10
CA PHE A 123 6.67 4.69 -8.52
C PHE A 123 6.47 5.66 -7.36
N PHE A 124 7.51 6.45 -7.04
CA PHE A 124 7.43 7.45 -5.96
C PHE A 124 6.66 8.72 -6.35
N LYS A 125 6.49 8.97 -7.65
CA LYS A 125 5.87 10.18 -8.19
C LYS A 125 4.38 9.94 -8.48
N MET A 126 3.52 10.85 -8.02
CA MET A 126 2.12 10.90 -8.45
C MET A 126 2.05 11.15 -9.96
N ASN A 127 1.50 10.20 -10.72
CA ASN A 127 1.27 10.32 -12.16
C ASN A 127 -0.22 10.49 -12.51
N ASP A 128 -1.09 10.44 -11.52
CA ASP A 128 -2.53 10.66 -11.67
C ASP A 128 -2.80 12.14 -11.97
N THR A 129 -3.57 12.42 -13.02
CA THR A 129 -3.93 13.80 -13.38
C THR A 129 -5.27 14.13 -12.75
N ARG A 130 -5.31 15.17 -11.90
CA ARG A 130 -6.52 15.61 -11.20
C ARG A 130 -7.29 14.53 -10.41
N PRO A 131 -6.61 13.65 -9.63
CA PRO A 131 -7.28 12.61 -8.82
C PRO A 131 -8.25 13.17 -7.76
N ASP A 132 -8.18 14.48 -7.43
CA ASP A 132 -9.20 15.16 -6.64
C ASP A 132 -10.62 15.08 -7.25
N LEU A 133 -10.70 15.06 -8.58
CA LEU A 133 -11.97 14.94 -9.31
C LEU A 133 -12.62 13.57 -9.12
N ASP A 134 -11.84 12.56 -8.77
CA ASP A 134 -12.34 11.20 -8.57
C ASP A 134 -13.02 11.07 -7.21
N PHE A 135 -12.53 11.82 -6.21
CA PHE A 135 -13.01 11.79 -4.83
C PHE A 135 -14.16 12.76 -4.55
N ALA A 136 -14.29 13.84 -5.30
CA ALA A 136 -15.43 14.77 -5.16
C ALA A 136 -16.81 14.08 -5.32
N PRO A 137 -17.02 13.21 -6.33
CA PRO A 137 -18.25 12.41 -6.45
C PRO A 137 -18.46 11.47 -5.26
N VAL A 138 -17.39 10.88 -4.72
CA VAL A 138 -17.46 9.97 -3.57
C VAL A 138 -18.04 10.70 -2.36
N MET A 139 -17.59 11.91 -2.09
CA MET A 139 -18.12 12.74 -1.01
C MET A 139 -19.57 13.16 -1.25
N ALA A 140 -19.94 13.47 -2.50
CA ALA A 140 -21.31 13.84 -2.84
C ALA A 140 -22.30 12.67 -2.70
N LEU A 141 -21.90 11.47 -3.12
CA LEU A 141 -22.73 10.27 -3.12
C LEU A 141 -22.81 9.61 -1.73
N PHE A 142 -21.73 9.68 -0.95
CA PHE A 142 -21.61 9.02 0.35
C PHE A 142 -21.17 9.98 1.47
N PRO A 143 -21.89 11.12 1.69
CA PRO A 143 -21.45 12.16 2.61
C PRO A 143 -21.50 11.73 4.08
N LYS A 144 -22.39 10.80 4.44
CA LYS A 144 -22.63 10.36 5.82
C LYS A 144 -21.91 9.06 6.21
N GLU A 145 -21.28 8.40 5.24
CA GLU A 145 -20.61 7.12 5.48
C GLU A 145 -19.28 7.32 6.19
N LYS A 146 -19.01 6.49 7.20
CA LYS A 146 -17.67 6.32 7.77
C LYS A 146 -16.84 5.53 6.76
N LYS A 147 -15.70 6.08 6.35
CA LYS A 147 -14.90 5.52 5.26
C LYS A 147 -13.64 4.85 5.81
N GLU A 148 -13.48 3.57 5.48
CA GLU A 148 -12.21 2.86 5.61
C GLU A 148 -11.53 2.87 4.25
N CYS A 149 -10.41 3.58 4.16
CA CYS A 149 -9.80 3.92 2.89
C CYS A 149 -8.64 2.98 2.56
N PHE A 150 -8.53 2.56 1.32
CA PHE A 150 -7.47 1.71 0.81
C PHE A 150 -6.91 2.37 -0.45
N SER A 151 -5.60 2.48 -0.57
CA SER A 151 -5.00 3.02 -1.79
C SER A 151 -3.65 2.40 -2.07
N VAL A 152 -3.36 2.25 -3.36
CA VAL A 152 -2.05 1.91 -3.90
C VAL A 152 -1.23 3.15 -4.24
N GLY A 153 0.09 3.01 -4.27
CA GLY A 153 1.02 4.09 -4.60
C GLY A 153 1.32 5.06 -3.46
N LEU A 154 2.34 5.90 -3.65
CA LEU A 154 2.91 6.71 -2.57
C LEU A 154 2.04 7.92 -2.19
N ILE A 155 1.46 8.65 -3.13
CA ILE A 155 0.81 9.95 -2.84
C ILE A 155 -0.70 9.83 -2.65
N GLN A 156 -1.29 8.85 -3.33
CA GLN A 156 -2.72 8.62 -3.40
C GLN A 156 -3.39 8.42 -2.02
N PRO A 157 -2.80 7.68 -1.04
CA PRO A 157 -3.40 7.55 0.29
C PRO A 157 -3.52 8.89 1.03
N TYR A 158 -2.55 9.81 0.86
CA TYR A 158 -2.58 11.12 1.51
C TYR A 158 -3.65 12.02 0.90
N LEU A 159 -3.83 11.95 -0.42
CA LEU A 159 -4.92 12.62 -1.12
C LEU A 159 -6.28 12.11 -0.66
N MET A 160 -6.42 10.79 -0.60
CA MET A 160 -7.64 10.12 -0.21
C MET A 160 -8.11 10.55 1.18
N HIS A 161 -7.24 10.52 2.19
CA HIS A 161 -7.61 10.98 3.53
C HIS A 161 -7.86 12.50 3.59
N SER A 162 -7.09 13.29 2.84
CA SER A 162 -7.28 14.75 2.79
C SER A 162 -8.66 15.15 2.26
N LEU A 163 -9.24 14.35 1.36
CA LEU A 163 -10.53 14.66 0.71
C LEU A 163 -11.71 13.88 1.28
N LEU A 164 -11.51 12.65 1.75
CA LEU A 164 -12.59 11.75 2.17
C LEU A 164 -12.78 11.66 3.68
N ASP A 165 -11.92 12.28 4.49
CA ASP A 165 -11.96 12.19 5.96
C ASP A 165 -12.00 10.74 6.45
N CYS A 166 -11.10 9.92 5.90
CA CYS A 166 -11.01 8.49 6.22
C CYS A 166 -10.84 8.26 7.73
N LYS A 167 -11.56 7.29 8.28
CA LYS A 167 -11.42 6.84 9.67
C LYS A 167 -10.15 6.01 9.86
N THR A 168 -9.92 5.10 8.92
CA THR A 168 -8.70 4.28 8.81
C THR A 168 -8.13 4.44 7.41
N LEU A 169 -6.81 4.31 7.30
CA LEU A 169 -6.10 4.38 6.02
C LEU A 169 -5.21 3.16 5.83
N THR A 170 -5.48 2.35 4.81
CA THR A 170 -4.66 1.24 4.37
C THR A 170 -3.83 1.69 3.17
N MET A 171 -2.51 1.75 3.37
CA MET A 171 -1.54 2.00 2.32
C MET A 171 -1.05 0.64 1.84
N LEU A 172 -1.51 0.24 0.66
CA LEU A 172 -1.34 -1.10 0.10
C LEU A 172 -0.39 -1.03 -1.09
N ASP A 173 0.69 -1.79 -1.09
CA ASP A 173 1.54 -1.90 -2.27
C ASP A 173 2.27 -3.25 -2.26
N ILE A 174 2.57 -3.81 -3.43
CA ILE A 174 3.43 -4.99 -3.51
C ILE A 174 4.90 -4.59 -3.32
N ASP A 175 5.22 -3.33 -3.59
CA ASP A 175 6.54 -2.76 -3.43
C ASP A 175 6.79 -2.35 -1.97
N TRP A 176 7.60 -3.15 -1.28
CA TRP A 176 7.94 -2.90 0.12
C TRP A 176 8.67 -1.57 0.33
N ARG A 177 9.33 -0.99 -0.67
CA ARG A 177 9.99 0.32 -0.56
C ARG A 177 8.99 1.48 -0.62
N ILE A 178 7.87 1.32 -1.32
CA ILE A 178 6.75 2.26 -1.23
C ILE A 178 6.18 2.23 0.18
N ILE A 179 6.03 1.04 0.78
CA ILE A 179 5.57 0.90 2.16
C ILE A 179 6.59 1.48 3.18
N ASP A 180 7.89 1.29 2.98
CA ASP A 180 8.91 1.95 3.81
C ASP A 180 8.88 3.48 3.64
N ALA A 181 8.67 3.99 2.42
CA ALA A 181 8.53 5.42 2.18
C ALA A 181 7.31 5.98 2.92
N HIS A 182 6.17 5.26 2.93
CA HIS A 182 5.02 5.64 3.76
C HIS A 182 5.36 5.68 5.25
N ARG A 183 6.06 4.68 5.78
CA ARG A 183 6.52 4.67 7.18
C ARG A 183 7.37 5.91 7.49
N GLN A 184 8.33 6.25 6.61
CA GLN A 184 9.18 7.43 6.78
C GLN A 184 8.36 8.73 6.76
N ILE A 185 7.44 8.88 5.82
CA ILE A 185 6.56 10.07 5.71
C ILE A 185 5.63 10.18 6.91
N LEU A 186 5.04 9.08 7.39
CA LEU A 186 4.17 9.09 8.57
C LEU A 186 4.94 9.48 9.84
N ALA A 187 6.19 9.06 9.98
CA ALA A 187 7.06 9.51 11.08
C ALA A 187 7.29 11.03 11.04
N LEU A 188 7.44 11.61 9.85
CA LEU A 188 7.56 13.07 9.68
C LEU A 188 6.25 13.80 10.05
N TYR A 189 5.08 13.25 9.70
CA TYR A 189 3.79 13.80 10.13
C TYR A 189 3.58 13.73 11.65
N GLY A 190 3.94 12.60 12.28
CA GLY A 190 3.91 12.45 13.75
C GLY A 190 4.86 13.42 14.46
N ALA A 191 5.99 13.75 13.85
CA ALA A 191 6.91 14.77 14.33
C ALA A 191 6.43 16.22 14.07
N GLY A 192 5.32 16.42 13.36
CA GLY A 192 4.84 17.76 12.95
C GLY A 192 5.77 18.47 11.96
N ALA A 193 6.58 17.71 11.22
CA ALA A 193 7.64 18.22 10.35
C ALA A 193 7.14 18.70 8.97
N MET A 194 5.84 18.62 8.68
CA MET A 194 5.23 18.99 7.39
C MET A 194 4.08 20.01 7.56
N LYS A 195 4.28 21.03 8.42
CA LYS A 195 3.25 22.02 8.79
C LYS A 195 3.03 23.16 7.79
N ASP A 196 4.06 23.47 7.00
CA ASP A 196 4.07 24.52 5.99
C ASP A 196 4.96 24.09 4.81
N GLU A 197 4.92 24.82 3.69
CA GLU A 197 5.64 24.42 2.48
C GLU A 197 7.16 24.36 2.66
N ALA A 198 7.73 25.26 3.49
CA ALA A 198 9.16 25.28 3.76
C ALA A 198 9.61 24.04 4.56
N SER A 199 8.91 23.74 5.66
CA SER A 199 9.17 22.55 6.47
C SER A 199 8.88 21.26 5.71
N LEU A 200 7.82 21.21 4.90
CA LEU A 200 7.54 20.09 3.99
C LEU A 200 8.71 19.87 3.02
N THR A 201 9.17 20.93 2.35
CA THR A 201 10.28 20.85 1.38
C THR A 201 11.54 20.33 2.05
N ALA A 202 11.89 20.85 3.22
CA ALA A 202 13.06 20.42 3.97
C ALA A 202 12.94 18.97 4.48
N SER A 203 11.75 18.55 4.93
CA SER A 203 11.53 17.21 5.46
C SER A 203 11.53 16.13 4.37
N VAL A 204 11.02 16.43 3.18
CA VAL A 204 10.98 15.45 2.07
C VAL A 204 12.40 15.05 1.62
N THR A 205 13.39 15.93 1.73
CA THR A 205 14.77 15.60 1.33
C THR A 205 15.45 14.59 2.26
N THR A 206 14.89 14.34 3.46
CA THR A 206 15.42 13.35 4.39
C THR A 206 14.96 11.93 4.08
N LEU A 207 14.03 11.75 3.14
CA LEU A 207 13.52 10.43 2.78
C LEU A 207 14.61 9.61 2.07
N ASN A 208 14.79 8.37 2.55
CA ASN A 208 15.67 7.40 1.90
C ASN A 208 14.86 6.62 0.86
N LEU A 209 14.73 7.19 -0.34
CA LEU A 209 14.07 6.56 -1.48
C LEU A 209 15.04 5.65 -2.25
N GLY A 210 14.52 4.60 -2.87
CA GLY A 210 15.30 3.65 -3.66
C GLY A 210 15.36 3.98 -5.16
N TRP A 211 15.81 3.01 -5.97
CA TRP A 211 14.90 2.23 -6.80
C TRP A 211 13.87 2.88 -7.74
N SER A 212 14.05 4.03 -8.41
CA SER A 212 12.93 4.66 -9.15
C SER A 212 12.77 4.27 -10.62
N ALA A 213 11.55 3.93 -11.03
CA ALA A 213 11.16 3.68 -12.42
C ALA A 213 11.64 4.75 -13.43
N ARG A 214 12.19 4.30 -14.57
CA ARG A 214 12.41 5.14 -15.77
C ARG A 214 11.58 4.63 -16.95
N PHE A 215 11.05 5.56 -17.75
CA PHE A 215 10.28 5.28 -18.97
C PHE A 215 10.96 5.79 -20.25
N ASP A 216 12.17 6.35 -20.15
CA ASP A 216 12.88 7.01 -21.24
C ASP A 216 13.83 6.08 -22.02
N GLY A 217 13.75 4.77 -21.77
CA GLY A 217 14.60 3.76 -22.42
C GLY A 217 16.09 3.86 -22.05
N ARG A 218 16.47 4.75 -21.13
CA ARG A 218 17.86 4.90 -20.66
C ARG A 218 18.18 3.87 -19.58
N PRO A 219 19.49 3.58 -19.37
CA PRO A 219 19.95 2.90 -18.18
C PRO A 219 19.35 3.57 -16.96
N MET A 220 18.85 2.70 -16.12
CA MET A 220 17.86 3.02 -15.13
C MET A 220 18.61 3.81 -14.00
N GLU A 221 18.04 4.88 -13.42
CA GLU A 221 18.74 5.83 -12.52
C GLU A 221 19.15 5.23 -11.17
N LYS A 222 20.40 5.45 -10.75
CA LYS A 222 20.85 5.09 -9.39
C LYS A 222 20.05 5.91 -8.37
N ARG A 223 19.55 5.24 -7.32
CA ARG A 223 18.88 5.77 -6.10
C ARG A 223 18.38 7.22 -6.21
N LEU A 224 17.06 7.39 -6.29
CA LEU A 224 16.41 8.69 -6.40
C LEU A 224 16.76 9.58 -5.20
N THR A 225 17.24 10.79 -5.48
CA THR A 225 17.35 11.82 -4.44
C THR A 225 15.95 12.35 -4.12
N ALA A 226 15.55 12.22 -2.86
CA ALA A 226 14.22 12.66 -2.45
C ALA A 226 14.07 14.18 -2.54
N SER A 227 12.96 14.61 -3.12
CA SER A 227 12.58 16.01 -3.28
C SER A 227 11.08 16.09 -3.55
N LEU A 228 10.51 17.29 -3.51
CA LEU A 228 9.12 17.45 -3.94
C LEU A 228 8.92 17.05 -5.41
N ASP A 229 9.93 17.19 -6.26
CA ASP A 229 9.84 16.78 -7.66
C ASP A 229 9.98 15.26 -7.85
N ALA A 230 10.45 14.54 -6.83
CA ALA A 230 10.40 13.08 -6.77
C ALA A 230 8.99 12.56 -6.42
N LEU A 231 8.23 13.34 -5.66
CA LEU A 231 6.89 12.96 -5.17
C LEU A 231 5.76 13.50 -6.04
N CYS A 232 5.92 14.73 -6.54
CA CYS A 232 4.88 15.47 -7.23
C CYS A 232 5.21 15.65 -8.71
N PHE A 233 4.22 15.47 -9.59
CA PHE A 233 4.34 15.81 -11.00
C PHE A 233 4.43 17.33 -11.18
N ALA A 234 5.26 17.81 -12.11
CA ALA A 234 5.50 19.24 -12.30
C ALA A 234 4.20 20.04 -12.54
N GLY A 235 3.32 19.53 -13.39
CA GLY A 235 2.01 20.15 -13.68
C GLY A 235 1.00 20.12 -12.53
N GLU A 236 1.22 19.30 -11.50
CA GLU A 236 0.32 19.12 -10.36
C GLU A 236 0.99 19.46 -9.02
N LYS A 237 2.18 20.09 -9.05
CA LYS A 237 3.03 20.29 -7.87
C LYS A 237 2.32 21.06 -6.77
N SER A 238 1.68 22.19 -7.10
CA SER A 238 0.93 23.00 -6.14
C SER A 238 -0.18 22.22 -5.44
N ARG A 239 -0.94 21.41 -6.19
CA ARG A 239 -2.00 20.55 -5.65
C ARG A 239 -1.43 19.44 -4.75
N CYS A 240 -0.35 18.81 -5.17
CA CYS A 240 0.34 17.79 -4.40
C CYS A 240 0.85 18.35 -3.06
N VAL A 241 1.48 19.53 -3.07
CA VAL A 241 1.92 20.25 -1.87
C VAL A 241 0.74 20.57 -0.95
N GLN A 242 -0.32 21.18 -1.48
CA GLN A 242 -1.55 21.48 -0.73
C GLN A 242 -2.15 20.22 -0.07
N THR A 243 -2.12 19.09 -0.79
CA THR A 243 -2.58 17.79 -0.29
C THR A 243 -1.75 17.34 0.92
N LEU A 244 -0.43 17.36 0.82
CA LEU A 244 0.46 16.95 1.90
C LEU A 244 0.28 17.85 3.14
N LEU A 245 0.15 19.17 2.93
CA LEU A 245 -0.13 20.12 4.02
C LEU A 245 -1.51 19.92 4.65
N THR A 246 -2.51 19.57 3.85
CA THR A 246 -3.87 19.25 4.36
C THR A 246 -3.86 17.96 5.16
N PHE A 247 -3.11 16.96 4.71
CA PHE A 247 -2.94 15.71 5.44
C PHE A 247 -2.33 15.96 6.83
N GLN A 248 -1.31 16.80 6.97
CA GLN A 248 -0.74 17.16 8.29
C GLN A 248 -1.80 17.69 9.26
N LYS A 249 -2.75 18.50 8.77
CA LYS A 249 -3.83 19.06 9.60
C LYS A 249 -4.87 18.03 10.04
N LYS A 250 -5.05 16.98 9.23
CA LYS A 250 -6.04 15.92 9.46
C LYS A 250 -5.45 14.65 10.09
N TYR A 251 -4.12 14.55 10.15
CA TYR A 251 -3.41 13.34 10.57
C TYR A 251 -3.88 12.78 11.92
N SER A 252 -4.13 13.65 12.90
CA SER A 252 -4.59 13.23 14.24
C SER A 252 -6.03 12.73 14.29
N ALA A 253 -6.81 12.93 13.23
CA ALA A 253 -8.18 12.41 13.11
C ALA A 253 -8.21 10.94 12.64
N LEU A 254 -7.09 10.40 12.12
CA LEU A 254 -6.98 8.99 11.80
C LEU A 254 -6.95 8.15 13.08
N GLU A 255 -7.76 7.11 13.14
CA GLU A 255 -7.69 6.15 14.24
C GLU A 255 -6.49 5.21 14.09
N SER A 256 -6.25 4.77 12.85
CA SER A 256 -5.14 3.86 12.53
C SER A 256 -4.73 3.94 11.06
N VAL A 257 -3.47 3.55 10.81
CA VAL A 257 -2.92 3.35 9.48
C VAL A 257 -2.40 1.92 9.36
N ARG A 258 -2.82 1.22 8.31
CA ARG A 258 -2.32 -0.11 7.97
C ARG A 258 -1.34 0.01 6.81
N LEU A 259 -0.09 -0.38 7.05
CA LEU A 259 0.97 -0.47 6.05
C LEU A 259 1.02 -1.91 5.55
N GLN A 260 0.52 -2.13 4.33
CA GLN A 260 0.30 -3.48 3.83
C GLN A 260 1.15 -3.79 2.60
N ILE A 261 2.04 -4.79 2.74
CA ILE A 261 2.83 -5.31 1.62
C ILE A 261 2.09 -6.52 1.03
N SER A 262 1.42 -6.34 -0.10
CA SER A 262 0.60 -7.39 -0.70
C SER A 262 0.20 -7.08 -2.14
N SER A 263 -0.01 -8.12 -2.95
CA SER A 263 -0.75 -8.02 -4.21
C SER A 263 -2.23 -7.71 -3.95
N LEU A 264 -2.91 -7.04 -4.89
CA LEU A 264 -4.32 -6.67 -4.72
C LEU A 264 -5.23 -7.85 -4.35
N HIS A 265 -4.97 -9.03 -4.91
CA HIS A 265 -5.82 -10.20 -4.75
C HIS A 265 -5.66 -10.93 -3.40
N GLU A 266 -4.64 -10.58 -2.62
CA GLU A 266 -4.38 -11.15 -1.30
C GLU A 266 -4.49 -10.10 -0.19
N ALA A 267 -4.91 -8.89 -0.56
CA ALA A 267 -4.96 -7.81 0.38
C ALA A 267 -6.09 -8.02 1.41
N ASP A 268 -5.88 -7.58 2.65
CA ASP A 268 -6.90 -7.60 3.69
C ASP A 268 -7.81 -6.37 3.53
N TYR A 269 -8.97 -6.59 2.91
CA TYR A 269 -10.03 -5.61 2.76
C TYR A 269 -10.99 -5.56 3.95
N SER A 270 -10.59 -6.04 5.14
CA SER A 270 -11.47 -6.00 6.31
C SER A 270 -11.85 -4.56 6.67
N ILE A 271 -13.15 -4.32 6.81
CA ILE A 271 -13.76 -3.04 7.22
C ILE A 271 -14.72 -3.23 8.40
N ALA A 272 -14.86 -2.21 9.25
CA ALA A 272 -15.81 -2.22 10.35
C ALA A 272 -17.26 -2.33 9.87
N ALA A 273 -18.12 -2.93 10.71
CA ALA A 273 -19.50 -3.26 10.37
C ALA A 273 -20.35 -2.05 9.96
N ASP A 274 -20.07 -0.88 10.54
CA ASP A 274 -20.78 0.39 10.34
C ASP A 274 -20.08 1.32 9.34
N SER A 275 -19.13 0.79 8.57
CA SER A 275 -18.29 1.56 7.66
C SER A 275 -18.39 1.06 6.22
N MET A 276 -18.10 1.97 5.30
CA MET A 276 -17.97 1.69 3.88
C MET A 276 -16.49 1.64 3.51
N GLY A 277 -16.08 0.61 2.77
CA GLY A 277 -14.74 0.60 2.19
C GLY A 277 -14.68 1.53 0.99
N VAL A 278 -13.61 2.31 0.86
CA VAL A 278 -13.31 3.04 -0.37
C VAL A 278 -11.92 2.63 -0.81
N VAL A 279 -11.77 2.13 -2.03
CA VAL A 279 -10.51 1.63 -2.58
C VAL A 279 -10.14 2.46 -3.80
N PHE A 280 -9.00 3.14 -3.76
CA PHE A 280 -8.46 3.88 -4.89
C PHE A 280 -7.37 3.07 -5.59
N LEU A 281 -7.56 2.80 -6.88
CA LEU A 281 -6.65 2.03 -7.72
C LEU A 281 -6.26 2.87 -8.94
N SER A 282 -4.99 3.25 -9.03
CA SER A 282 -4.43 3.81 -10.27
C SER A 282 -3.68 2.72 -11.02
N ASN A 283 -4.23 2.29 -12.16
CA ASN A 283 -3.71 1.22 -13.05
C ASN A 283 -3.41 -0.16 -12.45
N ALA A 284 -3.47 -0.33 -11.13
CA ALA A 284 -3.13 -1.59 -10.48
C ALA A 284 -4.06 -2.76 -10.86
N ILE A 285 -5.24 -2.46 -11.42
CA ILE A 285 -6.23 -3.45 -11.88
C ILE A 285 -6.08 -3.83 -13.37
N GLU A 286 -5.14 -3.23 -14.10
CA GLU A 286 -4.85 -3.61 -15.50
C GLU A 286 -4.26 -5.02 -15.57
N ASP A 287 -4.54 -5.73 -16.67
CA ASP A 287 -4.13 -7.14 -16.90
C ASP A 287 -2.62 -7.38 -16.69
N LEU A 288 -1.78 -6.35 -16.92
CA LEU A 288 -0.34 -6.39 -16.70
C LEU A 288 0.05 -6.61 -15.23
N TYR A 289 -0.75 -6.09 -14.29
CA TYR A 289 -0.50 -6.15 -12.85
C TYR A 289 -1.44 -7.12 -12.14
N THR A 290 -2.70 -7.15 -12.56
CA THR A 290 -3.74 -8.02 -12.01
C THR A 290 -4.48 -8.71 -13.14
N PRO A 291 -4.02 -9.89 -13.58
CA PRO A 291 -4.72 -10.75 -14.52
C PRO A 291 -6.14 -11.13 -14.04
N PRO A 292 -7.03 -11.58 -14.95
CA PRO A 292 -8.42 -11.94 -14.62
C PRO A 292 -8.57 -12.96 -13.48
N GLU A 293 -7.68 -13.95 -13.40
CA GLU A 293 -7.68 -14.96 -12.34
C GLU A 293 -7.34 -14.37 -10.97
N GLN A 294 -6.41 -13.42 -10.92
CA GLN A 294 -6.08 -12.69 -9.69
C GLN A 294 -7.22 -11.75 -9.31
N PHE A 295 -7.84 -11.07 -10.28
CA PHE A 295 -9.03 -10.27 -10.00
C PHE A 295 -10.19 -11.11 -9.44
N THR A 296 -10.40 -12.31 -9.98
CA THR A 296 -11.41 -13.24 -9.46
C THR A 296 -11.12 -13.60 -8.01
N LEU A 297 -9.88 -13.95 -7.69
CA LEU A 297 -9.44 -14.23 -6.32
C LEU A 297 -9.58 -13.01 -5.38
N MET A 298 -9.32 -11.80 -5.88
CA MET A 298 -9.58 -10.55 -5.15
C MET A 298 -11.05 -10.45 -4.76
N MET A 299 -11.97 -10.66 -5.71
CA MET A 299 -13.41 -10.62 -5.46
C MET A 299 -13.87 -11.73 -4.51
N GLU A 300 -13.33 -12.94 -4.62
CA GLU A 300 -13.61 -14.03 -3.67
C GLU A 300 -13.15 -13.70 -2.25
N ASN A 301 -11.99 -13.07 -2.09
CA ASN A 301 -11.48 -12.68 -0.78
C ASN A 301 -12.31 -11.55 -0.18
N ILE A 302 -12.72 -10.57 -0.98
CA ILE A 302 -13.68 -9.52 -0.57
C ILE A 302 -15.02 -10.15 -0.12
N GLN A 303 -15.54 -11.14 -0.85
CA GLN A 303 -16.76 -11.87 -0.50
C GLN A 303 -16.63 -12.55 0.87
N LYS A 304 -15.46 -13.11 1.19
CA LYS A 304 -15.20 -13.79 2.48
C LYS A 304 -15.07 -12.81 3.65
N THR A 305 -14.56 -11.61 3.42
CA THR A 305 -14.32 -10.62 4.49
C THR A 305 -15.51 -9.71 4.77
N MET A 306 -16.33 -9.42 3.76
CA MET A 306 -17.50 -8.56 3.92
C MET A 306 -18.69 -9.29 4.56
N LYS A 307 -19.39 -8.60 5.46
CA LYS A 307 -20.71 -8.99 6.00
C LYS A 307 -21.81 -8.59 5.02
N THR A 308 -22.90 -9.36 5.02
CA THR A 308 -24.09 -9.05 4.21
C THR A 308 -24.57 -7.61 4.44
N GLY A 309 -24.83 -6.88 3.35
CA GLY A 309 -25.22 -5.47 3.33
C GLY A 309 -24.05 -4.48 3.38
N GLN A 310 -22.81 -4.92 3.64
CA GLN A 310 -21.66 -4.03 3.54
C GLN A 310 -21.38 -3.66 2.08
N ARG A 311 -20.78 -2.48 1.89
CA ARG A 311 -20.44 -1.93 0.59
C ARG A 311 -18.98 -1.48 0.55
N MET A 312 -18.34 -1.69 -0.59
CA MET A 312 -17.06 -1.10 -0.95
C MET A 312 -17.20 -0.34 -2.27
N LEU A 313 -16.64 0.86 -2.33
CA LEU A 313 -16.52 1.62 -3.57
C LEU A 313 -15.09 1.51 -4.09
N PHE A 314 -14.94 0.96 -5.28
CA PHE A 314 -13.69 0.98 -6.03
C PHE A 314 -13.71 2.20 -6.96
N VAL A 315 -12.69 3.03 -6.80
CA VAL A 315 -12.36 4.17 -7.65
C VAL A 315 -11.19 3.74 -8.52
N HIS A 316 -11.44 3.50 -9.81
CA HIS A 316 -10.38 3.23 -10.77
C HIS A 316 -9.98 4.53 -11.46
N HIS A 317 -8.68 4.84 -11.44
CA HIS A 317 -8.10 5.96 -12.14
C HIS A 317 -7.19 5.46 -13.28
N ALA A 318 -7.32 6.04 -14.47
CA ALA A 318 -6.44 5.75 -15.59
C ALA A 318 -5.17 6.61 -15.49
N ALA A 319 -4.03 5.98 -15.21
CA ALA A 319 -2.79 6.68 -14.90
C ALA A 319 -2.29 7.57 -16.05
N GLY A 320 -1.71 8.70 -15.69
CA GLY A 320 -1.27 9.72 -16.65
C GLY A 320 -2.43 10.45 -17.33
N ARG A 321 -3.67 10.28 -16.86
CA ARG A 321 -4.87 10.90 -17.43
C ARG A 321 -5.84 11.33 -16.34
N ALA A 322 -7.01 11.84 -16.75
CA ALA A 322 -8.08 12.31 -15.85
C ALA A 322 -9.37 11.48 -16.00
N GLN A 323 -9.30 10.30 -16.62
CA GLN A 323 -10.44 9.39 -16.72
C GLN A 323 -10.50 8.50 -15.49
N PHE A 324 -11.69 8.34 -14.94
CA PHE A 324 -11.93 7.48 -13.80
C PHE A 324 -13.29 6.79 -13.90
N GLY A 325 -13.55 5.86 -13.00
CA GLY A 325 -14.86 5.25 -12.82
C GLY A 325 -15.08 4.74 -11.41
N LEU A 326 -16.36 4.58 -11.09
CA LEU A 326 -16.85 4.30 -9.75
C LEU A 326 -17.65 3.00 -9.75
N TYR A 327 -17.19 2.02 -8.99
CA TYR A 327 -17.76 0.68 -8.94
C TYR A 327 -18.13 0.33 -7.49
N VAL A 328 -19.41 0.16 -7.22
CA VAL A 328 -19.89 -0.31 -5.92
C VAL A 328 -19.94 -1.82 -5.94
N VAL A 329 -19.27 -2.42 -4.97
CA VAL A 329 -19.32 -3.85 -4.63
C VAL A 329 -20.12 -3.99 -3.35
N GLU A 330 -21.25 -4.68 -3.42
CA GLU A 330 -22.12 -4.94 -2.27
C GLU A 330 -22.16 -6.42 -1.96
N LYS A 331 -22.06 -6.76 -0.67
CA LYS A 331 -22.17 -8.13 -0.21
C LYS A 331 -23.65 -8.53 -0.06
N ALA A 332 -24.12 -9.38 -0.96
CA ALA A 332 -25.37 -10.14 -0.82
C ALA A 332 -25.05 -11.65 -0.68
N ASP A 333 -25.91 -12.55 -1.18
CA ASP A 333 -25.57 -13.98 -1.26
C ASP A 333 -24.30 -14.19 -2.08
N GLN A 334 -24.17 -13.46 -3.19
CA GLN A 334 -22.95 -13.26 -3.98
C GLN A 334 -22.61 -11.76 -4.02
N LEU A 335 -21.38 -11.41 -4.40
CA LEU A 335 -21.03 -10.00 -4.60
C LEU A 335 -21.83 -9.43 -5.78
N LYS A 336 -22.48 -8.31 -5.52
CA LYS A 336 -23.14 -7.50 -6.53
C LYS A 336 -22.21 -6.36 -6.94
N VAL A 337 -21.92 -6.24 -8.23
CA VAL A 337 -21.06 -5.17 -8.76
C VAL A 337 -21.89 -4.23 -9.62
N THR A 338 -21.91 -2.94 -9.26
CA THR A 338 -22.65 -1.89 -9.97
C THR A 338 -21.71 -0.77 -10.35
N THR A 339 -21.69 -0.39 -11.62
CA THR A 339 -20.95 0.79 -12.09
C THR A 339 -21.84 2.02 -11.95
N LEU A 340 -21.42 3.00 -11.13
CA LEU A 340 -22.16 4.25 -10.93
C LEU A 340 -21.93 5.24 -12.08
N CYS A 341 -20.66 5.39 -12.48
CA CYS A 341 -20.25 6.13 -13.66
C CYS A 341 -18.92 5.58 -14.17
N ARG A 342 -18.62 5.81 -15.46
CA ARG A 342 -17.37 5.39 -16.06
C ARG A 342 -17.01 6.25 -17.26
N ASP A 343 -15.85 6.89 -17.23
CA ASP A 343 -15.30 7.55 -18.41
C ASP A 343 -14.73 6.54 -19.42
N ASN A 344 -14.44 7.00 -20.65
CA ASN A 344 -13.78 6.18 -21.64
C ASN A 344 -12.28 6.09 -21.36
N TYR A 345 -11.86 4.99 -20.75
CA TYR A 345 -10.45 4.74 -20.45
C TYR A 345 -9.62 4.58 -21.70
N LEU A 346 -8.41 5.14 -21.63
CA LEU A 346 -7.35 4.98 -22.62
C LEU A 346 -6.11 4.52 -21.85
N SER A 347 -5.33 3.60 -22.44
CA SER A 347 -4.07 3.13 -21.86
C SER A 347 -3.14 4.29 -21.54
N SER A 348 -2.17 4.06 -20.66
CA SER A 348 -1.13 5.03 -20.32
C SER A 348 -0.54 5.67 -21.58
N PRO A 349 -0.23 6.99 -21.60
CA PRO A 349 0.29 7.69 -22.78
C PRO A 349 1.76 7.32 -23.12
N VAL A 350 2.19 6.11 -22.78
CA VAL A 350 3.51 5.57 -23.08
C VAL A 350 3.36 4.57 -24.22
N GLY A 351 3.85 4.93 -25.42
CA GLY A 351 3.71 4.09 -26.62
C GLY A 351 2.33 4.22 -27.28
N THR A 352 1.80 3.11 -27.80
CA THR A 352 0.52 3.09 -28.50
C THR A 352 -0.65 3.24 -27.53
N VAL A 353 -1.47 4.27 -27.74
CA VAL A 353 -2.67 4.53 -26.96
C VAL A 353 -3.85 3.73 -27.53
N TYR A 354 -4.55 2.98 -26.67
CA TYR A 354 -5.75 2.22 -27.05
C TYR A 354 -6.82 2.28 -25.96
N PRO A 355 -8.11 2.18 -26.31
CA PRO A 355 -9.18 2.10 -25.33
C PRO A 355 -9.19 0.75 -24.60
N TYR A 356 -9.59 0.75 -23.34
CA TYR A 356 -9.74 -0.50 -22.57
C TYR A 356 -10.96 -0.48 -21.63
N ARG A 357 -11.24 -1.66 -21.06
CA ARG A 357 -12.24 -1.89 -20.01
C ARG A 357 -11.57 -2.58 -18.83
N THR A 358 -11.96 -2.22 -17.62
CA THR A 358 -11.47 -2.86 -16.40
C THR A 358 -12.15 -4.23 -16.20
N HIS A 359 -11.64 -5.04 -15.28
CA HIS A 359 -12.32 -6.28 -14.90
C HIS A 359 -13.69 -6.02 -14.26
N PHE A 360 -13.85 -4.91 -13.53
CA PHE A 360 -15.14 -4.49 -12.99
C PHE A 360 -16.19 -4.28 -14.10
N ASP A 361 -15.82 -3.66 -15.23
CA ASP A 361 -16.73 -3.45 -16.36
C ASP A 361 -17.29 -4.77 -16.93
N ARG A 362 -16.53 -5.86 -16.82
CA ARG A 362 -16.90 -7.18 -17.35
C ARG A 362 -17.98 -7.85 -16.47
N ILE A 363 -17.87 -7.69 -15.14
CA ILE A 363 -18.75 -8.34 -14.17
C ILE A 363 -19.90 -7.45 -13.66
N SER A 364 -19.85 -6.15 -13.95
CA SER A 364 -20.88 -5.20 -13.51
C SER A 364 -22.25 -5.52 -14.11
N GLU A 365 -23.30 -5.34 -13.29
CA GLU A 365 -24.69 -5.40 -13.72
C GLU A 365 -25.08 -4.20 -14.59
N THR A 366 -24.43 -3.05 -14.40
CA THR A 366 -24.66 -1.85 -15.21
C THR A 366 -23.98 -1.98 -16.57
N LYS A 367 -24.74 -2.35 -17.61
CA LYS A 367 -24.18 -2.56 -18.97
C LYS A 367 -23.87 -1.27 -19.72
N ALA A 368 -24.55 -0.17 -19.38
CA ALA A 368 -24.37 1.15 -20.00
C ALA A 368 -24.31 2.25 -18.92
N PRO A 369 -23.20 2.36 -18.17
CA PRO A 369 -23.05 3.38 -17.14
C PRO A 369 -22.93 4.78 -17.76
N PRO A 370 -23.43 5.82 -17.08
CA PRO A 370 -23.21 7.20 -17.52
C PRO A 370 -21.74 7.60 -17.41
N LEU A 371 -21.34 8.64 -18.14
CA LEU A 371 -20.01 9.24 -18.01
C LEU A 371 -19.86 9.92 -16.64
N CYS A 372 -18.65 9.95 -16.09
CA CYS A 372 -18.38 10.59 -14.80
C CYS A 372 -18.35 12.13 -14.91
N ALA A 373 -18.35 12.69 -16.13
CA ALA A 373 -18.37 14.13 -16.38
C ALA A 373 -19.48 14.90 -15.62
N GLY A 374 -20.65 14.28 -15.38
CA GLY A 374 -21.74 14.88 -14.61
C GLY A 374 -21.42 15.13 -13.13
N TRP A 375 -20.32 14.56 -12.62
CA TRP A 375 -19.88 14.68 -11.23
C TRP A 375 -18.62 15.51 -11.05
N ARG A 376 -18.00 15.99 -12.13
CA ARG A 376 -16.83 16.86 -12.04
C ARG A 376 -17.29 18.22 -11.53
N PRO A 377 -16.72 18.74 -10.42
CA PRO A 377 -16.94 20.13 -10.03
C PRO A 377 -16.61 21.05 -11.21
N VAL A 378 -17.45 22.04 -11.47
CA VAL A 378 -17.13 23.12 -12.42
C VAL A 378 -15.96 23.90 -11.81
N THR A 379 -14.72 23.47 -12.06
CA THR A 379 -13.56 24.31 -11.76
C THR A 379 -13.64 25.53 -12.67
N PRO A 380 -13.63 26.77 -12.14
CA PRO A 380 -13.38 27.94 -12.97
C PRO A 380 -12.07 27.73 -13.72
N ALA A 381 -12.02 28.17 -14.98
CA ALA A 381 -10.76 28.19 -15.72
C ALA A 381 -9.70 28.91 -14.87
N PRO A 382 -8.43 28.46 -14.90
CA PRO A 382 -7.36 29.22 -14.26
C PRO A 382 -7.42 30.64 -14.82
N GLN A 383 -7.59 31.62 -13.94
CA GLN A 383 -7.51 33.02 -14.36
C GLN A 383 -6.09 33.25 -14.93
N PRO A 384 -6.00 33.96 -16.07
CA PRO A 384 -4.76 34.11 -16.83
C PRO A 384 -3.65 34.77 -16.03
#